data_AF-A0A183GDP1-F1
#
_entry.id   AF-A0A183GDP1-F1
#
_cell.length_a   1.000
_cell.length_b   1.000
_cell.length_c   1.000
_cell.angle_alpha   90.00
_cell.angle_beta   90.00
_cell.angle_gamma   90.00
#
_symmetry.space_group_name_H-M   'P 1'
#
loop_
_entity.id
_entity.type
_entity.pdbx_description
1 polymer ?
#
loop_
_entity_poly.entity_id
_entity_poly.type
_entity_poly.pdbx_seq_one_letter_code
_entity_poly.pdbx_strand_id
1 'polypeptide(L)'
;MDNDANGQKRKAEEQKLIDEIRRKRACVERASSFPSEKDLQSKIRYFVRLIVDYVHSNDLENSFTELRGTRPQLFARREATLYKCRVEMVHLQAVTLIERIRSAAEALSMTHELYGLLVLARCASERSKRHFYREEEKGVSIEPSFTADFVRKELEFLSDLVHRVAAEVREAELQMESESHEGPLEEVNELIYELRRDLAERCLVLQEQVNKQGDEIKQAVQVVNNAGGSVEVQKPDKDKNGAVEPDRAEERQRPEVHSDKEAEEDLLDLYDDGGGQQSNA
;
A
#
# COMPACT_ATOMS: atom_id res chain seq x y z
N MET A 1 5.68 65.80 -50.11
CA MET A 1 6.58 66.22 -49.02
C MET A 1 6.36 65.41 -47.73
N ASP A 2 5.48 64.41 -47.72
CA ASP A 2 5.08 63.65 -46.52
C ASP A 2 6.07 62.55 -46.08
N ASN A 3 6.96 62.12 -46.97
CA ASN A 3 7.96 61.08 -46.67
C ASN A 3 9.05 61.54 -45.67
N ASP A 4 9.40 62.83 -45.66
CA ASP A 4 10.41 63.37 -44.73
C ASP A 4 9.86 63.54 -43.31
N ALA A 5 8.60 63.95 -43.17
CA ALA A 5 7.95 64.08 -41.86
C ALA A 5 7.80 62.72 -41.15
N ASN A 6 7.45 61.67 -41.92
CA ASN A 6 7.34 60.32 -41.38
C ASN A 6 8.72 59.73 -41.05
N GLY A 7 9.76 60.07 -41.83
CA GLY A 7 11.15 59.72 -41.55
C GLY A 7 11.70 60.38 -40.28
N GLN A 8 11.38 61.64 -40.03
CA GLN A 8 11.76 62.37 -38.82
C GLN A 8 11.04 61.83 -37.57
N LYS A 9 9.74 61.52 -37.68
CA LYS A 9 8.97 60.92 -36.58
C LYS A 9 9.54 59.57 -36.16
N ARG A 10 9.87 58.70 -37.12
CA ARG A 10 10.51 57.41 -36.86
C ARG A 10 11.87 57.56 -36.16
N LYS A 11 12.71 58.52 -36.58
CA LYS A 11 13.99 58.81 -35.93
C LYS A 11 13.82 59.30 -34.48
N ALA A 12 12.80 60.13 -34.23
CA ALA A 12 12.50 60.62 -32.88
C ALA A 12 12.01 59.49 -31.95
N GLU A 13 11.16 58.60 -32.46
CA GLU A 13 10.71 57.41 -31.73
C GLU A 13 11.86 56.44 -31.44
N GLU A 14 12.74 56.21 -32.42
CA GLU A 14 13.94 55.38 -32.25
C GLU A 14 14.86 55.95 -31.17
N GLN A 15 15.13 57.26 -31.19
CA GLN A 15 15.95 57.91 -30.18
C GLN A 15 15.32 57.82 -28.78
N LYS A 16 14.00 57.99 -28.69
CA LYS A 16 13.26 57.81 -27.42
C LYS A 16 13.43 56.40 -26.87
N LEU A 17 13.32 55.37 -27.70
CA LEU A 17 13.52 53.97 -27.30
C LEU A 17 14.96 53.72 -26.85
N ILE A 18 15.95 54.26 -27.57
CA ILE A 18 17.37 54.15 -27.20
C ILE A 18 17.62 54.76 -25.82
N ASP A 19 17.09 55.95 -25.55
CA ASP A 19 17.27 56.63 -24.28
C ASP A 19 16.52 55.94 -23.14
N GLU A 20 15.35 55.35 -23.42
CA GLU A 20 14.63 54.50 -22.47
C GLU A 20 15.44 53.23 -22.12
N ILE A 21 16.03 52.56 -23.12
CA ILE A 21 16.89 51.38 -22.91
C ILE A 21 18.11 51.77 -22.07
N ARG A 22 18.77 52.89 -22.38
CA ARG A 22 19.91 53.39 -21.59
C ARG A 22 19.53 53.64 -20.14
N ARG A 23 18.37 54.26 -19.91
CA ARG A 23 17.85 54.50 -18.56
C ARG A 23 17.61 53.20 -17.82
N LYS A 24 16.92 52.23 -18.44
CA LYS A 24 16.65 50.92 -17.84
C LYS A 24 17.93 50.15 -17.49
N ARG A 25 18.94 50.19 -18.36
CA ARG A 25 20.26 49.58 -18.10
C ARG A 25 20.95 50.20 -16.87
N ALA A 26 21.00 51.52 -16.82
CA ALA A 26 21.60 52.23 -15.69
C ALA A 26 20.88 51.93 -14.36
N CYS A 27 19.57 51.65 -14.38
CA CYS A 27 18.84 51.20 -13.20
C CYS A 27 19.29 49.80 -12.73
N VAL A 28 19.51 48.86 -13.66
CA VAL A 28 20.00 47.51 -13.33
C VAL A 28 21.42 47.56 -12.77
N GLU A 29 22.31 48.36 -13.38
CA GLU A 29 23.69 48.54 -12.91
C GLU A 29 23.78 49.12 -11.49
N ARG A 30 22.85 50.01 -11.12
CA ARG A 30 22.82 50.67 -9.81
C ARG A 30 22.02 49.92 -8.75
N ALA A 31 21.21 48.94 -9.14
CA ALA A 31 20.39 48.17 -8.21
C ALA A 31 21.29 47.20 -7.44
N SER A 32 21.62 47.54 -6.19
CA SER A 32 22.41 46.68 -5.30
C SER A 32 21.75 45.33 -4.99
N SER A 33 20.44 45.21 -5.21
CA SER A 33 19.67 43.97 -5.07
C SER A 33 19.73 43.07 -6.30
N PHE A 34 20.29 43.54 -7.43
CA PHE A 34 20.35 42.74 -8.65
C PHE A 34 21.54 41.77 -8.57
N PRO A 35 21.35 40.47 -8.85
CA PRO A 35 22.42 39.47 -8.72
C PRO A 35 23.55 39.72 -9.73
N SER A 36 24.79 39.48 -9.31
CA SER A 36 25.94 39.56 -10.20
C SER A 36 26.01 38.36 -11.15
N GLU A 37 26.82 38.47 -12.21
CA GLU A 37 27.08 37.35 -13.13
C GLU A 37 27.59 36.11 -12.39
N LYS A 38 28.53 36.29 -11.45
CA LYS A 38 29.09 35.18 -10.66
C LYS A 38 28.02 34.52 -9.77
N ASP A 39 27.12 35.31 -9.20
CA ASP A 39 26.03 34.78 -8.36
C ASP A 39 25.08 33.93 -9.18
N LEU A 40 24.69 34.38 -10.38
CA LEU A 40 23.83 33.61 -11.26
C LEU A 40 24.51 32.34 -11.78
N GLN A 41 25.77 32.40 -12.19
CA GLN A 41 26.53 31.21 -12.60
C GLN A 41 26.62 30.18 -11.47
N SER A 42 26.87 30.63 -10.24
CA SER A 42 26.93 29.77 -9.06
C SER A 42 25.56 29.14 -8.75
N LYS A 43 24.48 29.90 -8.86
CA LYS A 43 23.10 29.41 -8.69
C LYS A 43 22.71 28.41 -9.76
N ILE A 44 23.08 28.64 -11.01
CA ILE A 44 22.83 27.71 -12.11
C ILE A 44 23.51 26.37 -11.82
N ARG A 45 24.81 26.37 -11.49
CA ARG A 45 25.52 25.14 -11.10
C ARG A 45 24.85 24.45 -9.92
N TYR A 46 24.47 25.23 -8.90
CA TYR A 46 23.80 24.70 -7.72
C TYR A 46 22.50 23.97 -8.08
N PHE A 47 21.62 24.58 -8.88
CA PHE A 47 20.36 23.94 -9.26
C PHE A 47 20.56 22.73 -10.17
N VAL A 48 21.47 22.79 -11.14
CA VAL A 48 21.80 21.62 -11.96
C VAL A 48 22.30 20.48 -11.07
N ARG A 49 23.26 20.76 -10.18
CA ARG A 49 23.77 19.78 -9.23
C ARG A 49 22.67 19.18 -8.37
N LEU A 50 21.77 20.02 -7.86
CA LEU A 50 20.66 19.60 -7.00
C LEU A 50 19.71 18.65 -7.73
N ILE A 51 19.34 18.97 -8.99
CA ILE A 51 18.51 18.11 -9.83
C ILE A 51 19.22 16.78 -10.10
N VAL A 52 20.49 16.84 -10.49
CA VAL A 52 21.30 15.65 -10.74
C VAL A 52 21.38 14.77 -9.50
N ASP A 53 21.54 15.35 -8.32
CA ASP A 53 21.57 14.61 -7.05
C ASP A 53 20.23 13.95 -6.73
N TYR A 54 19.11 14.63 -6.97
CA TYR A 54 17.78 14.03 -6.82
C TYR A 54 17.59 12.84 -7.76
N VAL A 55 18.06 12.93 -9.00
CA VAL A 55 17.96 11.85 -10.00
C VAL A 55 18.88 10.68 -9.64
N HIS A 56 20.14 10.94 -9.26
CA HIS A 56 21.11 9.87 -8.97
C HIS A 56 20.86 9.15 -7.66
N SER A 57 20.30 9.85 -6.66
CA SER A 57 19.94 9.24 -5.37
C SER A 57 18.61 8.49 -5.40
N ASN A 58 17.91 8.49 -6.53
CA ASN A 58 16.63 7.84 -6.68
C ASN A 58 16.78 6.32 -6.83
N ASP A 59 16.21 5.57 -5.89
CA ASP A 59 16.11 4.11 -5.91
C ASP A 59 14.65 3.63 -5.97
N LEU A 60 13.71 4.52 -6.29
CA LEU A 60 12.26 4.24 -6.21
C LEU A 60 11.81 3.17 -7.20
N GLU A 61 12.38 3.12 -8.40
CA GLU A 61 12.04 2.05 -9.36
C GLU A 61 12.50 0.68 -8.86
N ASN A 62 13.69 0.60 -8.26
CA ASN A 62 14.20 -0.64 -7.67
C ASN A 62 13.33 -1.04 -6.48
N SER A 63 13.07 -0.10 -5.56
CA SER A 63 12.19 -0.30 -4.40
C SER A 63 10.80 -0.77 -4.80
N PHE A 64 10.22 -0.17 -5.86
CA PHE A 64 8.92 -0.60 -6.38
C PHE A 64 8.97 -2.00 -6.98
N THR A 65 10.02 -2.31 -7.75
CA THR A 65 10.20 -3.61 -8.39
C THR A 65 10.37 -4.73 -7.35
N GLU A 66 11.18 -4.48 -6.32
CA GLU A 66 11.35 -5.39 -5.18
C GLU A 66 10.04 -5.60 -4.44
N LEU A 67 9.33 -4.51 -4.13
CA LEU A 67 8.04 -4.58 -3.44
C LEU A 67 7.04 -5.42 -4.23
N ARG A 68 6.95 -5.21 -5.55
CA ARG A 68 6.07 -5.99 -6.43
C ARG A 68 6.47 -7.46 -6.50
N GLY A 69 7.77 -7.78 -6.40
CA GLY A 69 8.26 -9.16 -6.29
C GLY A 69 7.80 -9.85 -4.99
N THR A 70 7.57 -9.08 -3.94
CA THR A 70 7.03 -9.56 -2.65
C THR A 70 5.51 -9.47 -2.54
N ARG A 71 4.80 -9.24 -3.66
CA ARG A 71 3.34 -9.15 -3.66
C ARG A 71 2.71 -10.43 -3.08
N PRO A 72 1.85 -10.31 -2.05
CA PRO A 72 1.13 -11.45 -1.51
C PRO A 72 0.24 -12.11 -2.57
N GLN A 73 0.23 -13.45 -2.62
CA GLN A 73 -0.64 -14.20 -3.53
C GLN A 73 -2.09 -14.24 -3.05
N LEU A 74 -2.27 -14.29 -1.73
CA LEU A 74 -3.53 -14.18 -1.03
C LEU A 74 -3.35 -13.12 0.05
N PHE A 75 -4.35 -12.28 0.21
CA PHE A 75 -4.36 -11.16 1.14
C PHE A 75 -5.08 -11.55 2.43
N ALA A 76 -4.33 -12.10 3.39
CA ALA A 76 -4.77 -12.00 4.77
C ALA A 76 -4.94 -10.50 5.11
N ARG A 77 -6.09 -10.10 5.67
CA ARG A 77 -6.54 -8.70 5.81
C ARG A 77 -5.46 -7.71 6.31
N ARG A 78 -4.60 -8.16 7.24
CA ARG A 78 -3.48 -7.36 7.77
C ARG A 78 -2.29 -7.24 6.80
N GLU A 79 -1.89 -8.34 6.16
CA GLU A 79 -0.77 -8.37 5.21
C GLU A 79 -1.06 -7.53 3.97
N ALA A 80 -2.32 -7.51 3.55
CA ALA A 80 -2.81 -6.71 2.44
C ALA A 80 -2.73 -5.21 2.70
N THR A 81 -3.19 -4.81 3.86
CA THR A 81 -3.10 -3.42 4.32
C THR A 81 -1.64 -2.98 4.39
N LEU A 82 -0.75 -3.84 4.92
CA LEU A 82 0.69 -3.55 4.99
C LEU A 82 1.33 -3.42 3.60
N TYR A 83 1.03 -4.34 2.67
CA TYR A 83 1.51 -4.24 1.29
C TYR A 83 1.04 -2.94 0.63
N LYS A 84 -0.26 -2.65 0.69
CA LYS A 84 -0.85 -1.42 0.15
C LYS A 84 -0.15 -0.18 0.71
N CYS A 85 0.01 -0.08 2.03
CA CYS A 85 0.69 1.06 2.65
C CYS A 85 2.14 1.22 2.18
N ARG A 86 2.87 0.12 1.93
CA ARG A 86 4.22 0.17 1.37
C ARG A 86 4.21 0.69 -0.07
N VAL A 87 3.25 0.27 -0.90
CA VAL A 87 3.11 0.76 -2.29
C VAL A 87 2.74 2.25 -2.29
N GLU A 88 1.82 2.67 -1.43
CA GLU A 88 1.43 4.08 -1.25
C GLU A 88 2.59 4.95 -0.77
N MET A 89 3.48 4.42 0.09
CA MET A 89 4.69 5.11 0.52
C MET A 89 5.62 5.40 -0.67
N VAL A 90 5.84 4.42 -1.54
CA VAL A 90 6.62 4.61 -2.78
C VAL A 90 5.95 5.64 -3.69
N HIS A 91 4.62 5.59 -3.82
CA HIS A 91 3.86 6.58 -4.59
C HIS A 91 4.09 8.01 -4.06
N LEU A 92 3.98 8.20 -2.75
CA LEU A 92 4.18 9.51 -2.11
C LEU A 92 5.62 10.01 -2.28
N GLN A 93 6.60 9.13 -2.15
CA GLN A 93 8.01 9.45 -2.38
C GLN A 93 8.25 9.89 -3.83
N ALA A 94 7.68 9.18 -4.82
CA ALA A 94 7.79 9.52 -6.23
C ALA A 94 7.17 10.88 -6.55
N VAL A 95 5.96 11.16 -6.05
CA VAL A 95 5.30 12.47 -6.20
C VAL A 95 6.13 13.58 -5.56
N THR A 96 6.67 13.35 -4.36
CA THR A 96 7.53 14.31 -3.67
C THR A 96 8.81 14.60 -4.46
N LEU A 97 9.42 13.57 -5.05
CA LEU A 97 10.61 13.71 -5.88
C LEU A 97 10.33 14.54 -7.15
N ILE A 98 9.20 14.29 -7.82
CA ILE A 98 8.71 15.08 -8.96
C ILE A 98 8.63 16.56 -8.59
N GLU A 99 7.98 16.89 -7.47
CA GLU A 99 7.82 18.30 -7.05
C GLU A 99 9.16 18.96 -6.73
N ARG A 100 10.09 18.22 -6.11
CA ARG A 100 11.44 18.74 -5.81
C ARG A 100 12.22 19.04 -7.09
N ILE A 101 12.18 18.14 -8.07
CA ILE A 101 12.84 18.34 -9.36
C ILE A 101 12.18 19.50 -10.11
N ARG A 102 10.84 19.58 -10.15
CA ARG A 102 10.10 20.66 -10.80
C ARG A 102 10.45 22.02 -10.19
N SER A 103 10.41 22.13 -8.87
CA SER A 103 10.75 23.38 -8.17
C SER A 103 12.20 23.82 -8.44
N ALA A 104 13.15 22.90 -8.43
CA ALA A 104 14.54 23.20 -8.77
C ALA A 104 14.71 23.61 -10.25
N ALA A 105 13.97 22.96 -11.16
CA ALA A 105 13.99 23.28 -12.58
C ALA A 105 13.37 24.65 -12.90
N GLU A 106 12.28 25.02 -12.24
CA GLU A 106 11.70 26.36 -12.34
C GLU A 106 12.69 27.43 -11.86
N ALA A 107 13.34 27.19 -10.71
CA ALA A 107 14.37 28.08 -10.19
C ALA A 107 15.58 28.19 -11.14
N LEU A 108 15.99 27.08 -11.76
CA LEU A 108 17.03 27.05 -12.79
C LEU A 108 16.63 27.87 -14.03
N SER A 109 15.41 27.67 -14.54
CA SER A 109 14.87 28.40 -15.70
C SER A 109 14.86 29.92 -15.45
N MET A 110 14.34 30.35 -14.31
CA MET A 110 14.35 31.77 -13.92
C MET A 110 15.78 32.32 -13.81
N THR A 111 16.73 31.52 -13.33
CA THR A 111 18.13 31.94 -13.21
C THR A 111 18.79 32.09 -14.59
N HIS A 112 18.47 31.21 -15.55
CA HIS A 112 18.91 31.35 -16.94
C HIS A 112 18.31 32.59 -17.62
N GLU A 113 17.03 32.89 -17.39
CA GLU A 113 16.38 34.11 -17.88
C GLU A 113 17.04 35.37 -17.31
N LEU A 114 17.26 35.41 -15.98
CA LEU A 114 17.97 36.50 -15.31
C LEU A 114 19.38 36.70 -15.87
N TYR A 115 20.09 35.60 -16.20
CA TYR A 115 21.42 35.70 -16.81
C TYR A 115 21.34 36.28 -18.23
N GLY A 116 20.31 35.91 -19.01
CA GLY A 116 19.99 36.55 -20.27
C GLY A 116 19.74 38.06 -20.13
N LEU A 117 18.99 38.47 -19.11
CA LEU A 117 18.73 39.88 -18.83
C LEU A 117 20.01 40.65 -18.46
N LEU A 118 20.93 40.06 -17.69
CA LEU A 118 22.24 40.67 -17.40
C LEU A 118 23.03 40.95 -18.68
N VAL A 119 23.01 40.02 -19.63
CA VAL A 119 23.70 40.21 -20.92
C VAL A 119 23.05 41.33 -21.74
N LEU A 120 21.72 41.37 -21.81
CA LEU A 120 20.98 42.45 -22.47
C LEU A 120 21.21 43.82 -21.82
N ALA A 121 21.38 43.82 -20.49
CA ALA A 121 21.70 45.00 -19.70
C ALA A 121 23.15 45.47 -19.87
N ARG A 122 24.02 44.66 -20.49
CA ARG A 122 25.49 44.85 -20.62
C ARG A 122 26.25 44.74 -19.30
N CYS A 123 25.61 44.19 -18.26
CA CYS A 123 26.25 43.86 -16.98
C CYS A 123 27.04 42.55 -17.03
N ALA A 124 26.76 41.70 -18.02
CA ALA A 124 27.52 40.49 -18.35
C ALA A 124 27.82 40.46 -19.85
N SER A 125 28.85 39.70 -20.24
CA SER A 125 29.22 39.58 -21.65
C SER A 125 28.62 38.32 -22.29
N GLU A 126 28.18 38.45 -23.54
CA GLU A 126 27.70 37.32 -24.35
C GLU A 126 28.80 36.25 -24.55
N ARG A 127 30.08 36.66 -24.58
CA ARG A 127 31.22 35.73 -24.65
C ARG A 127 31.35 34.90 -23.37
N SER A 128 31.23 35.53 -22.21
CA SER A 128 31.26 34.85 -20.91
C SER A 128 30.12 33.85 -20.79
N LYS A 129 28.89 34.26 -21.15
CA LYS A 129 27.72 33.36 -21.18
C LYS A 129 27.93 32.13 -22.05
N ARG A 130 28.46 32.30 -23.26
CA ARG A 130 28.76 31.18 -24.17
C ARG A 130 29.87 30.28 -23.64
N HIS A 131 30.87 30.82 -22.96
CA HIS A 131 31.91 30.01 -22.33
C HIS A 131 31.31 29.18 -21.19
N PHE A 132 30.54 29.82 -20.32
CA PHE A 132 29.90 29.16 -19.18
C PHE A 132 28.97 28.02 -19.61
N TYR A 133 28.18 28.19 -20.66
CA TYR A 133 27.29 27.12 -21.16
C TYR A 133 27.99 25.97 -21.89
N ARG A 134 29.31 26.05 -22.12
CA ARG A 134 30.10 24.89 -22.58
C ARG A 134 30.58 24.01 -21.42
N GLU A 135 30.34 24.45 -20.20
CA GLU A 135 30.74 23.70 -19.01
C GLU A 135 29.65 22.71 -18.61
N GLU A 136 30.07 21.73 -17.82
CA GLU A 136 29.24 20.67 -17.29
C GLU A 136 29.27 20.70 -15.76
N GLU A 137 28.16 20.28 -15.16
CA GLU A 137 28.04 20.08 -13.73
C GLU A 137 27.65 18.63 -13.48
N LYS A 138 28.50 17.87 -12.78
CA LYS A 138 28.31 16.42 -12.53
C LYS A 138 28.02 15.61 -13.81
N GLY A 139 28.67 15.95 -14.93
CA GLY A 139 28.51 15.26 -16.22
C GLY A 139 27.25 15.64 -17.00
N VAL A 140 26.48 16.64 -16.54
CA VAL A 140 25.32 17.20 -17.22
C VAL A 140 25.68 18.59 -17.74
N SER A 141 25.44 18.84 -19.03
CA SER A 141 25.64 20.16 -19.61
C SER A 141 24.76 21.19 -18.92
N ILE A 142 25.33 22.37 -18.64
CA ILE A 142 24.64 23.50 -18.01
C ILE A 142 23.79 24.28 -19.04
N GLU A 143 23.90 23.95 -20.32
CA GLU A 143 23.17 24.63 -21.38
C GLU A 143 21.64 24.54 -21.16
N PRO A 144 20.89 25.66 -21.27
CA PRO A 144 19.46 25.68 -20.98
C PRO A 144 18.60 24.68 -21.77
N SER A 145 18.92 24.46 -23.05
CA SER A 145 18.20 23.49 -23.90
C SER A 145 18.42 22.07 -23.41
N PHE A 146 19.67 21.73 -23.09
CA PHE A 146 20.03 20.42 -22.58
C PHE A 146 19.42 20.16 -21.21
N THR A 147 19.54 21.11 -20.27
CA THR A 147 18.99 20.95 -18.92
C THR A 147 17.47 20.84 -18.93
N ALA A 148 16.78 21.60 -19.79
CA ALA A 148 15.33 21.48 -19.97
C ALA A 148 14.92 20.11 -20.50
N ASP A 149 15.63 19.58 -21.51
CA ASP A 149 15.37 18.25 -22.05
C ASP A 149 15.70 17.13 -21.07
N PHE A 150 16.80 17.26 -20.32
CA PHE A 150 17.17 16.34 -19.25
C PHE A 150 16.07 16.28 -18.19
N VAL A 151 15.70 17.44 -17.61
CA VAL A 151 14.62 17.52 -16.60
C VAL A 151 13.31 16.94 -17.13
N ARG A 152 12.93 17.28 -18.37
CA ARG A 152 11.69 16.78 -18.97
C ARG A 152 11.65 15.25 -19.02
N LYS A 153 12.73 14.62 -19.49
CA LYS A 153 12.82 13.14 -19.56
C LYS A 153 12.76 12.49 -18.18
N GLU A 154 13.45 13.06 -17.20
CA GLU A 154 13.42 12.55 -15.82
C GLU A 154 12.03 12.68 -15.19
N LEU A 155 11.33 13.79 -15.44
CA LEU A 155 9.95 13.98 -15.00
C LEU A 155 8.96 13.07 -15.72
N GLU A 156 9.14 12.81 -17.01
CA GLU A 156 8.34 11.85 -17.79
C GLU A 156 8.50 10.44 -17.19
N PHE A 157 9.75 10.00 -16.96
CA PHE A 157 10.04 8.72 -16.33
C PHE A 157 9.41 8.56 -14.93
N LEU A 158 9.56 9.58 -14.07
CA LEU A 158 8.95 9.56 -12.74
C LEU A 158 7.43 9.59 -12.79
N SER A 159 6.85 10.32 -13.75
CA SER A 159 5.41 10.33 -13.96
C SER A 159 4.92 8.94 -14.34
N ASP A 160 5.60 8.24 -15.24
CA ASP A 160 5.26 6.87 -15.61
C ASP A 160 5.37 5.91 -14.42
N LEU A 161 6.39 6.07 -13.57
CA LEU A 161 6.51 5.33 -12.31
C LEU A 161 5.30 5.59 -11.39
N VAL A 162 4.91 6.85 -11.18
CA VAL A 162 3.73 7.20 -10.38
C VAL A 162 2.46 6.52 -10.91
N HIS A 163 2.24 6.52 -12.23
CA HIS A 163 1.09 5.85 -12.84
C HIS A 163 1.12 4.33 -12.61
N ARG A 164 2.29 3.69 -12.74
CA ARG A 164 2.47 2.25 -12.45
C ARG A 164 2.19 1.93 -11.00
N VAL A 165 2.74 2.71 -10.06
CA VAL A 165 2.54 2.51 -8.62
C VAL A 165 1.07 2.73 -8.25
N ALA A 166 0.42 3.78 -8.78
CA ALA A 166 -0.99 4.04 -8.54
C ALA A 166 -1.91 2.93 -9.08
N ALA A 167 -1.55 2.31 -10.21
CA ALA A 167 -2.25 1.14 -10.72
C ALA A 167 -2.12 -0.07 -9.77
N GLU A 168 -0.92 -0.28 -9.21
CA GLU A 168 -0.70 -1.36 -8.24
C GLU A 168 -1.45 -1.13 -6.92
N VAL A 169 -1.56 0.11 -6.44
CA VAL A 169 -2.41 0.44 -5.26
C VAL A 169 -3.86 0.04 -5.52
N ARG A 170 -4.42 0.43 -6.67
CA ARG A 170 -5.81 0.08 -7.05
C ARG A 170 -6.01 -1.42 -7.18
N GLU A 171 -5.03 -2.11 -7.75
CA GLU A 171 -5.08 -3.57 -7.89
C GLU A 171 -5.06 -4.27 -6.53
N ALA A 172 -4.23 -3.79 -5.59
CA ALA A 172 -4.20 -4.29 -4.22
C ALA A 172 -5.55 -4.05 -3.51
N GLU A 173 -6.17 -2.88 -3.71
CA GLU A 173 -7.51 -2.57 -3.18
C GLU A 173 -8.59 -3.52 -3.73
N LEU A 174 -8.63 -3.74 -5.04
CA LEU A 174 -9.60 -4.64 -5.67
C LEU A 174 -9.46 -6.07 -5.15
N GLN A 175 -8.22 -6.55 -5.01
CA GLN A 175 -7.97 -7.89 -4.49
C GLN A 175 -8.41 -7.99 -3.01
N MET A 176 -8.12 -6.98 -2.19
CA MET A 176 -8.61 -6.91 -0.80
C MET A 176 -10.14 -6.95 -0.71
N GLU A 177 -10.83 -6.19 -1.57
CA GLU A 177 -12.30 -6.18 -1.60
C GLU A 177 -12.86 -7.55 -2.00
N SER A 178 -12.25 -8.20 -3.01
CA SER A 178 -12.68 -9.52 -3.48
C SER A 178 -12.51 -10.63 -2.44
N GLU A 179 -11.46 -10.56 -1.63
CA GLU A 179 -11.17 -11.54 -0.57
C GLU A 179 -11.92 -11.23 0.74
N SER A 180 -12.44 -10.01 0.90
CA SER A 180 -13.24 -9.60 2.06
C SER A 180 -14.71 -10.05 1.98
N HIS A 181 -15.13 -10.76 0.92
CA HIS A 181 -16.48 -11.28 0.84
C HIS A 181 -16.69 -12.44 1.81
N GLU A 182 -17.05 -12.09 3.05
CA GLU A 182 -17.58 -13.00 4.07
C GLU A 182 -18.95 -13.59 3.65
N GLY A 183 -19.65 -12.96 2.69
CA GLY A 183 -21.01 -13.31 2.25
C GLY A 183 -21.30 -14.80 2.05
N PRO A 184 -20.54 -15.54 1.22
CA PRO A 184 -20.79 -16.97 1.03
C PRO A 184 -20.56 -17.81 2.28
N LEU A 185 -19.63 -17.39 3.15
CA LEU A 185 -19.27 -18.10 4.37
C LEU A 185 -20.24 -17.77 5.51
N GLU A 186 -20.74 -16.53 5.56
CA GLU A 186 -21.84 -16.08 6.41
C GLU A 186 -23.14 -16.80 6.03
N GLU A 187 -23.46 -16.87 4.74
CA GLU A 187 -24.64 -17.60 4.23
C GLU A 187 -24.57 -19.08 4.59
N VAL A 188 -23.40 -19.71 4.46
CA VAL A 188 -23.19 -21.10 4.87
C VAL A 188 -23.31 -21.26 6.39
N ASN A 189 -22.77 -20.33 7.17
CA ASN A 189 -22.89 -20.35 8.63
C ASN A 189 -24.35 -20.21 9.07
N GLU A 190 -25.11 -19.28 8.50
CA GLU A 190 -26.54 -19.12 8.76
C GLU A 190 -27.31 -20.40 8.40
N LEU A 191 -27.01 -21.01 7.25
CA LEU A 191 -27.62 -22.28 6.85
C LEU A 191 -27.31 -23.41 7.83
N ILE A 192 -26.08 -23.45 8.37
CA ILE A 192 -25.67 -24.42 9.40
C ILE A 192 -26.41 -24.14 10.72
N TYR A 193 -26.59 -22.88 11.11
CA TYR A 193 -27.36 -22.52 12.30
C TYR A 193 -28.83 -22.92 12.18
N GLU A 194 -29.45 -22.68 11.02
CA GLU A 194 -30.83 -23.11 10.71
C GLU A 194 -30.96 -24.64 10.77
N LEU A 195 -30.06 -25.38 10.11
CA LEU A 195 -30.05 -26.85 10.14
C LEU A 195 -29.89 -27.41 11.55
N ARG A 196 -29.04 -26.79 12.38
CA ARG A 196 -28.85 -27.19 13.78
C ARG A 196 -30.13 -26.97 14.60
N ARG A 197 -30.83 -25.85 14.38
CA ARG A 197 -32.10 -25.56 15.05
C ARG A 197 -33.17 -26.58 14.66
N ASP A 198 -33.35 -26.81 13.36
CA ASP A 198 -34.32 -27.78 12.82
C ASP A 198 -34.07 -29.20 13.35
N LEU A 199 -32.80 -29.62 13.40
CA LEU A 199 -32.43 -30.93 13.92
C LEU A 199 -32.75 -31.04 15.42
N ALA A 200 -32.47 -29.99 16.20
CA ALA A 200 -32.78 -29.97 17.62
C ALA A 200 -34.28 -30.06 17.88
N GLU A 201 -35.10 -29.33 17.12
CA GLU A 201 -36.56 -29.40 17.21
C GLU A 201 -37.11 -30.79 16.85
N ARG A 202 -36.61 -31.40 15.76
CA ARG A 202 -37.00 -32.77 15.39
C ARG A 202 -36.59 -33.81 16.42
N CYS A 203 -35.42 -33.65 17.04
CA CYS A 203 -34.98 -34.52 18.13
C CYS A 203 -35.91 -34.41 19.36
N LEU A 204 -36.39 -33.21 19.70
CA LEU A 204 -37.37 -33.03 20.77
C LEU A 204 -38.70 -33.72 20.44
N VAL A 205 -39.20 -33.56 19.22
CA VAL A 205 -40.44 -34.23 18.78
C VAL A 205 -40.29 -35.76 18.82
N LEU A 206 -39.16 -36.29 18.36
CA LEU A 206 -38.87 -37.73 18.43
C LEU A 206 -38.77 -38.21 19.88
N GLN A 207 -38.13 -37.44 20.75
CA GLN A 207 -38.02 -37.76 22.18
C GLN A 207 -39.42 -37.86 22.82
N GLU A 208 -40.31 -36.91 22.53
CA GLU A 208 -41.70 -36.94 23.01
C GLU A 208 -42.47 -38.15 22.47
N GLN A 209 -42.30 -38.47 21.18
CA GLN A 209 -42.93 -39.64 20.57
C GLN A 209 -42.45 -40.95 21.20
N VAL A 210 -41.15 -41.10 21.43
CA VAL A 210 -40.56 -42.28 22.08
C VAL A 210 -41.06 -42.41 23.52
N ASN A 211 -41.13 -41.29 24.27
CA ASN A 211 -41.66 -41.30 25.63
C ASN A 211 -43.14 -41.75 25.65
N LYS A 212 -43.95 -41.21 24.73
CA LYS A 212 -45.36 -41.57 24.60
C LYS A 212 -45.56 -43.05 24.26
N GLN A 213 -44.80 -43.57 23.30
CA GLN A 213 -44.82 -45.00 22.97
C GLN A 213 -44.37 -45.86 24.15
N GLY A 214 -43.36 -45.41 24.90
CA GLY A 214 -42.91 -46.06 26.13
C GLY A 214 -44.02 -46.15 27.18
N ASP A 215 -44.82 -45.10 27.35
CA ASP A 215 -45.94 -45.08 28.29
C ASP A 215 -47.13 -45.91 27.82
N GLU A 216 -47.43 -45.92 26.52
CA GLU A 216 -48.42 -46.82 25.90
C GLU A 216 -48.04 -48.30 26.09
N ILE A 217 -46.77 -48.64 25.92
CA ILE A 217 -46.25 -50.00 26.18
C ILE A 217 -46.38 -50.36 27.66
N LYS A 218 -46.02 -49.46 28.58
CA LYS A 218 -46.20 -49.70 30.04
C LYS A 218 -47.65 -49.96 30.40
N GLN A 219 -48.59 -49.20 29.82
CA GLN A 219 -50.02 -49.41 30.02
C GLN A 219 -50.47 -50.76 29.45
N ALA A 220 -50.06 -51.12 28.23
CA ALA A 220 -50.37 -52.41 27.63
C ALA A 220 -49.84 -53.58 28.48
N VAL A 221 -48.61 -53.48 29.00
CA VAL A 221 -48.02 -54.47 29.90
C VAL A 221 -48.78 -54.57 31.22
N GLN A 222 -49.23 -53.45 31.81
CA GLN A 222 -50.11 -53.49 32.99
C GLN A 222 -51.46 -54.14 32.70
N VAL A 223 -52.07 -53.88 31.54
CA VAL A 223 -53.33 -54.52 31.13
C VAL A 223 -53.14 -56.02 30.95
N VAL A 224 -52.03 -56.46 30.34
CA VAL A 224 -51.70 -57.89 30.20
C VAL A 224 -51.44 -58.54 31.57
N ASN A 225 -50.72 -57.87 32.46
CA ASN A 225 -50.47 -58.36 33.82
C ASN A 225 -51.76 -58.41 34.68
N ASN A 226 -52.70 -57.49 34.47
CA ASN A 226 -53.98 -57.45 35.17
C ASN A 226 -55.03 -58.39 34.54
N ALA A 227 -54.93 -58.69 33.24
CA ALA A 227 -55.76 -59.68 32.55
C ALA A 227 -55.25 -61.13 32.74
N GLY A 228 -53.99 -61.29 33.15
CA GLY A 228 -53.34 -62.56 33.47
C GLY A 228 -53.65 -63.08 34.88
N GLY A 229 -54.93 -63.18 35.23
CA GLY A 229 -55.36 -64.06 36.32
C GLY A 229 -55.35 -65.52 35.85
N SER A 230 -54.35 -66.28 36.30
CA SER A 230 -54.19 -67.74 36.17
C SER A 230 -53.96 -68.32 34.76
N VAL A 231 -52.70 -68.64 34.45
CA VAL A 231 -52.37 -69.85 33.68
C VAL A 231 -51.28 -70.60 34.42
N GLU A 232 -51.63 -71.80 34.86
CA GLU A 232 -50.75 -72.81 35.43
C GLU A 232 -49.57 -73.14 34.51
N VAL A 233 -48.44 -73.38 35.17
CA VAL A 233 -47.22 -73.94 34.63
C VAL A 233 -47.49 -75.25 33.88
N GLN A 234 -47.17 -75.30 32.58
CA GLN A 234 -46.87 -76.56 31.89
C GLN A 234 -45.38 -76.62 31.58
N LYS A 235 -44.70 -77.59 32.21
CA LYS A 235 -43.38 -78.06 31.82
C LYS A 235 -43.43 -78.64 30.40
N PRO A 236 -42.37 -78.46 29.60
CA PRO A 236 -41.91 -79.49 28.70
C PRO A 236 -40.64 -80.15 29.23
N ASP A 237 -40.57 -81.46 29.00
CA ASP A 237 -39.50 -82.37 29.34
C ASP A 237 -38.18 -82.10 28.61
N LYS A 238 -37.12 -82.62 29.24
CA LYS A 238 -35.71 -82.65 28.82
C LYS A 238 -35.50 -83.16 27.39
N ASP A 239 -34.56 -82.56 26.63
CA ASP A 239 -33.21 -83.14 26.47
C ASP A 239 -32.25 -82.32 25.56
N LYS A 240 -30.98 -82.31 25.99
CA LYS A 240 -29.70 -82.25 25.25
C LYS A 240 -29.09 -80.92 24.76
N ASN A 241 -28.03 -80.57 25.50
CA ASN A 241 -26.68 -80.17 25.07
C ASN A 241 -26.43 -78.77 24.48
N GLY A 242 -25.50 -78.06 25.12
CA GLY A 242 -24.67 -77.03 24.48
C GLY A 242 -24.48 -75.79 25.34
N ALA A 243 -23.53 -75.82 26.28
CA ALA A 243 -23.06 -74.66 27.01
C ALA A 243 -22.21 -73.76 26.11
N VAL A 244 -22.46 -72.44 26.09
CA VAL A 244 -21.45 -71.37 25.94
C VAL A 244 -21.98 -70.11 26.67
N GLU A 245 -21.19 -69.54 27.58
CA GLU A 245 -21.45 -68.29 28.32
C GLU A 245 -21.47 -67.05 27.42
N PRO A 246 -22.19 -65.97 27.79
CA PRO A 246 -21.99 -64.64 27.22
C PRO A 246 -21.11 -63.75 28.12
N ASP A 247 -20.15 -63.08 27.49
CA ASP A 247 -19.29 -62.06 28.05
C ASP A 247 -20.06 -60.79 28.50
N ARG A 248 -19.57 -60.20 29.60
CA ARG A 248 -20.03 -58.96 30.22
C ARG A 248 -19.76 -57.74 29.33
N ALA A 249 -20.73 -56.83 29.24
CA ALA A 249 -20.51 -55.45 28.82
C ALA A 249 -20.79 -54.52 30.02
N GLU A 250 -19.75 -53.78 30.42
CA GLU A 250 -19.71 -52.86 31.57
C GLU A 250 -20.41 -51.52 31.32
N GLU A 251 -20.66 -50.85 32.44
CA GLU A 251 -21.47 -49.67 32.66
C GLU A 251 -21.02 -48.39 31.95
N ARG A 252 -22.04 -47.58 31.62
CA ARG A 252 -21.93 -46.14 31.40
C ARG A 252 -21.73 -45.41 32.72
N GLN A 253 -20.88 -44.39 32.77
CA GLN A 253 -21.11 -43.18 33.56
C GLN A 253 -20.61 -41.92 32.83
N ARG A 254 -21.33 -40.82 33.04
CA ARG A 254 -21.16 -39.43 32.55
C ARG A 254 -21.33 -38.52 33.79
N PRO A 255 -21.22 -37.20 33.68
CA PRO A 255 -20.04 -36.30 33.60
C PRO A 255 -19.78 -35.53 34.91
N GLU A 256 -18.70 -34.74 34.99
CA GLU A 256 -18.65 -33.56 35.88
C GLU A 256 -18.16 -32.31 35.13
N VAL A 257 -18.79 -31.20 35.49
CA VAL A 257 -18.51 -29.81 35.07
C VAL A 257 -17.89 -29.10 36.28
N HIS A 258 -16.84 -28.30 36.07
CA HIS A 258 -16.56 -27.17 36.96
C HIS A 258 -15.95 -25.98 36.20
N SER A 259 -16.24 -24.81 36.76
CA SER A 259 -16.18 -23.46 36.19
C SER A 259 -14.92 -22.70 36.62
N ASP A 260 -14.58 -21.69 35.81
CA ASP A 260 -13.80 -20.46 36.05
C ASP A 260 -12.75 -20.41 37.18
N LYS A 261 -11.49 -20.12 36.80
CA LYS A 261 -10.73 -18.93 37.25
C LYS A 261 -9.35 -18.84 36.59
N GLU A 262 -9.06 -17.63 36.13
CA GLU A 262 -7.77 -16.91 36.01
C GLU A 262 -6.46 -17.70 36.20
N ALA A 263 -5.60 -17.64 35.19
CA ALA A 263 -4.17 -17.38 35.36
C ALA A 263 -3.64 -16.67 34.11
N GLU A 264 -3.29 -15.39 34.28
CA GLU A 264 -2.31 -14.68 33.45
C GLU A 264 -0.93 -15.36 33.58
N GLU A 265 -0.01 -14.99 32.66
CA GLU A 265 1.44 -15.34 32.64
C GLU A 265 1.71 -16.77 32.11
N ASP A 266 2.44 -17.00 31.02
CA ASP A 266 3.76 -16.47 30.69
C ASP A 266 3.96 -16.20 29.18
N LEU A 267 4.36 -14.95 28.89
CA LEU A 267 5.28 -14.63 27.82
C LEU A 267 6.68 -15.00 28.27
N LEU A 268 7.39 -15.82 27.50
CA LEU A 268 8.84 -15.83 27.22
C LEU A 268 9.34 -17.26 27.10
N ASP A 269 9.64 -17.67 25.86
CA ASP A 269 10.79 -18.53 25.57
C ASP A 269 11.43 -18.05 24.26
N LEU A 270 12.17 -16.96 24.43
CA LEU A 270 13.36 -16.66 23.64
C LEU A 270 14.50 -17.53 24.18
N TYR A 271 14.85 -18.57 23.43
CA TYR A 271 16.21 -19.11 23.36
C TYR A 271 16.67 -18.78 21.93
N ASP A 272 17.66 -17.93 21.65
CA ASP A 272 19.04 -17.84 22.15
C ASP A 272 19.73 -19.19 22.31
N ASP A 273 20.50 -19.55 21.28
CA ASP A 273 21.80 -20.17 21.46
C ASP A 273 22.79 -19.47 20.50
N GLY A 274 23.42 -18.41 21.01
CA GLY A 274 24.80 -18.52 21.47
C GLY A 274 25.87 -18.83 20.42
N GLY A 275 26.84 -17.91 20.27
CA GLY A 275 28.12 -18.30 19.66
C GLY A 275 29.06 -17.19 19.19
N GLY A 276 29.22 -16.09 19.93
CA GLY A 276 30.36 -15.20 19.74
C GLY A 276 31.61 -15.69 20.45
N GLN A 277 32.75 -15.76 19.74
CA GLN A 277 34.13 -15.60 20.25
C GLN A 277 34.97 -15.00 19.11
N GLN A 278 35.26 -13.70 19.14
CA GLN A 278 36.50 -13.08 19.65
C GLN A 278 37.80 -13.43 18.89
N SER A 279 38.31 -12.40 18.20
CA SER A 279 39.72 -11.94 18.10
C SER A 279 40.83 -12.93 17.73
N ASN A 280 41.50 -12.71 16.59
CA ASN A 280 42.91 -12.27 16.50
C ASN A 280 43.44 -12.39 15.07
N ALA A 281 43.86 -11.26 14.48
CA ALA A 281 45.00 -11.04 13.56
C ALA A 281 44.73 -9.81 12.69
#